data_AF-A0A327L8C4-F1
#
_entry.id   AF-A0A327L8C4-F1
#
_cell.length_a   1.000
_cell.length_b   1.000
_cell.length_c   1.000
_cell.angle_alpha   90.00
_cell.angle_beta   90.00
_cell.angle_gamma   90.00
#
_symmetry.space_group_name_H-M   'P 1'
#
loop_
_entity.id
_entity.type
_entity.pdbx_description
1 polymer ?
#
loop_
_entity_poly.entity_id
_entity_poly.type
_entity_poly.pdbx_seq_one_letter_code
_entity_poly.pdbx_strand_id
1 'polypeptide(L)'
;MHAGAITFFRISIERLVVDLGAVRRQHGLELQIGALAQHMGPDEDIAKPLLPAVAGLVCESCAMADDTLFDLWSKVTEAAEPEDAGS
;
A
#
# COMPACT_ATOMS: atom_id res chain seq x y z
N MET A 1 4.79 16.74 -26.93
CA MET A 1 3.50 17.45 -27.05
C MET A 1 2.51 16.46 -27.67
N HIS A 2 1.76 15.75 -26.83
CA HIS A 2 0.99 14.56 -27.26
C HIS A 2 -0.26 14.96 -28.06
N ALA A 3 -0.65 14.08 -29.00
CA ALA A 3 -1.75 14.22 -29.93
C ALA A 3 -3.14 14.17 -29.26
N GLY A 4 -3.47 15.17 -28.44
CA GLY A 4 -4.84 15.41 -27.93
C GLY A 4 -5.38 14.39 -26.91
N ALA A 5 -4.59 13.40 -26.49
CA ALA A 5 -4.99 12.44 -25.46
C ALA A 5 -4.52 12.89 -24.07
N ILE A 6 -5.42 12.87 -23.09
CA ILE A 6 -5.10 13.04 -21.66
C ILE A 6 -4.87 11.66 -21.05
N THR A 7 -3.68 11.47 -20.51
CA THR A 7 -3.17 10.25 -19.89
C THR A 7 -3.19 10.40 -18.36
N PHE A 8 -3.56 9.32 -17.68
CA PHE A 8 -3.61 9.26 -16.22
C PHE A 8 -3.32 7.84 -15.73
N PHE A 9 -2.83 7.74 -14.50
CA PHE A 9 -2.60 6.48 -13.80
C PHE A 9 -3.72 6.24 -12.80
N ARG A 10 -4.10 4.97 -12.64
CA ARG A 10 -4.88 4.52 -11.48
C ARG A 10 -3.90 3.95 -10.47
N ILE A 11 -3.93 4.47 -9.24
CA ILE A 11 -3.07 3.99 -8.16
C ILE A 11 -3.92 3.49 -6.98
N SER A 12 -3.38 2.50 -6.27
CA SER A 12 -3.89 2.01 -4.99
C SER A 12 -2.73 2.03 -4.01
N ILE A 13 -2.88 2.72 -2.88
CA ILE A 13 -1.84 2.85 -1.86
C ILE A 13 -2.34 2.17 -0.59
N GLU A 14 -1.55 1.20 -0.12
CA GLU A 14 -1.80 0.46 1.11
C GLU A 14 -0.69 0.72 2.12
N ARG A 15 -1.09 1.09 3.34
CA ARG A 15 -0.17 1.28 4.44
C ARG A 15 -0.15 0.01 5.28
N LEU A 16 0.98 -0.69 5.25
CA LEU A 16 1.18 -1.93 5.99
C LEU A 16 1.93 -1.67 7.31
N VAL A 17 1.68 -2.52 8.31
CA VAL A 17 2.43 -2.59 9.57
C VAL A 17 2.95 -4.00 9.76
N VAL A 18 4.16 -4.12 10.28
CA VAL A 18 4.75 -5.42 10.61
C VAL A 18 4.18 -5.93 11.94
N ASP A 19 3.57 -7.11 11.93
CA ASP A 19 3.17 -7.82 13.14
C ASP A 19 4.39 -8.50 13.77
N LEU A 20 4.99 -7.80 14.75
CA LEU A 20 6.14 -8.30 15.49
C LEU A 20 5.83 -9.60 16.27
N GLY A 21 4.58 -9.86 16.60
CA GLY A 21 4.15 -11.12 17.22
C GLY A 21 4.30 -12.29 16.25
N ALA A 22 3.82 -12.12 15.01
CA ALA A 22 3.98 -13.12 13.95
C ALA A 22 5.46 -13.36 13.65
N VAL A 23 6.26 -12.29 13.51
CA VAL A 23 7.72 -12.39 13.31
C VAL A 23 8.39 -13.22 14.42
N ARG A 24 8.08 -12.92 15.68
CA ARG A 24 8.66 -13.64 16.83
C ARG A 24 8.27 -15.12 16.86
N ARG A 25 7.02 -15.44 16.50
CA ARG A 25 6.56 -16.84 16.42
C ARG A 25 7.28 -17.60 15.32
N GLN A 26 7.39 -17.01 14.12
CA GLN A 26 8.09 -17.62 13.00
C GLN A 26 9.58 -17.82 13.31
N HIS A 27 10.22 -16.81 13.90
CA HIS A 27 11.62 -16.91 14.31
C HIS A 27 11.82 -17.95 15.43
N GLY A 28 10.91 -18.03 16.41
CA GLY A 28 10.95 -19.07 17.43
C GLY A 28 10.82 -20.49 16.85
N LEU A 29 9.94 -20.65 15.86
CA LEU A 29 9.77 -21.92 15.14
C LEU A 29 11.03 -22.28 14.33
N GLU A 30 11.63 -21.30 13.66
CA GLU A 30 12.89 -21.46 12.94
C GLU A 30 14.03 -21.92 13.86
N LEU A 31 14.13 -21.39 15.07
CA LEU A 31 15.13 -21.84 16.06
C LEU A 31 14.91 -23.29 16.52
N GLN A 32 13.70 -23.82 16.40
CA GLN A 32 13.33 -25.14 16.92
C GLN A 32 13.43 -26.25 15.87
N ILE A 33 13.04 -25.97 14.62
CA ILE A 33 12.99 -26.96 13.52
C ILE A 33 13.77 -26.54 12.27
N GLY A 34 14.50 -25.42 12.31
CA GLY A 34 15.34 -24.93 11.23
C GLY A 34 14.53 -24.52 10.00
N ALA A 35 15.13 -24.68 8.81
CA ALA A 35 14.54 -24.27 7.53
C ALA A 35 13.16 -24.91 7.22
N LEU A 36 12.81 -26.04 7.86
CA LEU A 36 11.47 -26.64 7.74
C LEU A 36 10.36 -25.74 8.30
N ALA A 37 10.69 -24.78 9.17
CA ALA A 37 9.74 -23.80 9.70
C ALA A 37 9.07 -22.95 8.62
N GLN A 38 9.72 -22.69 7.47
CA GLN A 38 9.13 -21.89 6.38
C GLN A 38 7.97 -22.60 5.67
N HIS A 39 7.87 -23.92 5.78
CA HIS A 39 6.81 -24.73 5.16
C HIS A 39 5.81 -25.30 6.17
N MET A 40 6.14 -25.25 7.47
CA MET A 40 5.30 -25.77 8.55
C MET A 40 4.77 -24.70 9.50
N GLY A 41 5.29 -23.47 9.42
CA GLY A 41 4.77 -22.33 10.14
C GLY A 41 3.42 -21.89 9.59
N PRO A 42 2.58 -21.24 10.40
CA PRO A 42 1.38 -20.59 9.87
C PRO A 42 1.82 -19.61 8.77
N ASP A 43 1.15 -19.67 7.62
CA ASP A 43 1.31 -18.71 6.51
C ASP A 43 0.68 -17.38 6.94
N GLU A 44 1.26 -16.83 8.01
CA GLU A 44 0.72 -15.72 8.76
C GLU A 44 1.27 -14.45 8.12
N ASP A 45 0.40 -13.64 7.53
CA ASP A 45 0.77 -12.36 6.94
C ASP A 45 1.50 -11.50 7.98
N ILE A 46 2.82 -11.37 7.78
CA ILE A 46 3.70 -10.59 8.63
C ILE A 46 3.41 -9.09 8.48
N ALA A 47 3.02 -8.68 7.28
CA ALA A 47 2.62 -7.31 6.98
C ALA A 47 1.10 -7.25 6.92
N LYS A 48 0.49 -6.46 7.79
CA LYS A 48 -0.96 -6.29 7.86
C LYS A 48 -1.36 -4.88 7.43
N PRO A 49 -2.47 -4.69 6.71
CA PRO A 49 -2.97 -3.37 6.40
C PRO A 49 -3.33 -2.64 7.69
N LEU A 50 -2.77 -1.44 7.87
CA LEU A 50 -3.05 -0.57 9.01
C LEU A 50 -4.32 0.25 8.79
N LEU A 51 -4.61 0.59 7.55
CA LEU A 51 -5.77 1.37 7.12
C LEU A 51 -6.33 0.79 5.81
N PRO A 52 -7.60 1.07 5.46
CA PRO A 52 -8.13 0.75 4.13
C PRO A 52 -7.23 1.32 3.02
N ALA A 53 -7.12 0.58 1.92
CA ALA A 53 -6.44 1.05 0.73
C ALA A 53 -7.07 2.36 0.23
N VAL A 54 -6.25 3.35 -0.11
CA VAL A 54 -6.71 4.57 -0.77
C VAL A 54 -6.43 4.42 -2.26
N ALA A 55 -7.48 4.51 -3.08
CA ALA A 55 -7.38 4.39 -4.52
C ALA A 55 -7.84 5.67 -5.22
N GLY A 56 -7.16 6.05 -6.29
CA GLY A 56 -7.51 7.25 -7.03
C GLY A 56 -6.83 7.34 -8.39
N LEU A 57 -7.15 8.42 -9.11
CA LEU A 57 -6.57 8.72 -10.40
C LEU A 57 -5.57 9.87 -10.25
N VAL A 58 -4.39 9.72 -10.87
CA VAL A 58 -3.32 10.71 -10.86
C VAL A 58 -2.96 11.06 -12.30
N CYS A 59 -2.85 12.35 -12.59
CA CYS A 59 -2.49 12.83 -13.92
C CYS A 59 -1.07 12.39 -14.32
N GLU A 60 -0.80 12.16 -15.62
CA GLU A 60 0.55 11.71 -16.05
C GLU A 60 1.65 12.65 -15.55
N SER A 61 1.47 13.97 -15.66
CA SER A 61 2.47 14.94 -15.17
C SER A 61 2.65 14.91 -13.65
N CYS A 62 1.59 14.60 -12.90
CA CYS A 62 1.62 14.46 -11.45
C CYS A 62 2.37 13.19 -11.02
N ALA A 63 2.23 12.11 -11.79
CA ALA A 63 2.89 10.83 -11.51
C ALA A 63 4.35 10.80 -11.97
N MET A 64 4.73 11.60 -12.96
CA MET A 64 6.09 11.69 -13.48
C MET A 64 6.92 12.82 -12.86
N ALA A 65 6.33 13.65 -11.99
CA ALA A 65 7.09 14.57 -11.16
C ALA A 65 7.96 13.76 -10.18
N ASP A 66 9.10 14.31 -9.75
CA ASP A 66 9.94 13.77 -8.65
C ASP A 66 9.24 13.87 -7.28
N ASP A 67 7.92 13.77 -7.27
CA ASP A 67 7.07 13.79 -6.09
C ASP A 67 7.31 12.53 -5.26
N THR A 68 7.37 12.69 -3.95
CA THR A 68 7.53 11.55 -3.06
C THR A 68 6.23 10.74 -2.99
N LEU A 69 6.31 9.48 -2.56
CA LEU A 69 5.13 8.64 -2.31
C LEU A 69 4.15 9.32 -1.34
N PHE A 70 4.66 10.15 -0.42
CA PHE A 70 3.85 10.94 0.51
C PHE A 70 2.99 11.99 -0.21
N ASP A 71 3.56 12.70 -1.17
CA ASP A 71 2.84 13.73 -1.93
C ASP A 71 1.74 13.10 -2.79
N LEU A 72 2.02 11.94 -3.39
CA LEU A 72 1.02 11.15 -4.12
C LEU A 72 -0.11 10.67 -3.19
N TRP A 73 0.23 10.23 -1.98
CA TRP A 73 -0.75 9.83 -0.98
C TRP A 73 -1.64 11.00 -0.53
N SER A 74 -1.08 12.19 -0.30
CA SER A 74 -1.88 13.40 0.03
C SER A 74 -2.85 13.73 -1.11
N LYS A 75 -2.34 13.81 -2.34
CA LYS A 75 -3.14 14.14 -3.54
C LYS A 75 -4.28 13.15 -3.77
N VAL A 76 -4.03 11.85 -3.57
CA VAL A 76 -5.06 10.82 -3.74
C VAL A 76 -6.04 10.80 -2.58
N THR A 77 -5.62 11.10 -1.35
CA THR A 77 -6.53 11.20 -0.20
C THR A 77 -7.45 12.42 -0.33
N GLU A 78 -6.91 13.57 -0.74
CA GLU A 78 -7.69 14.79 -1.03
C GLU A 78 -8.71 14.55 -2.14
N ALA A 79 -8.33 13.82 -3.20
CA ALA A 79 -9.26 13.47 -4.28
C ALA A 79 -10.29 12.39 -3.90
N ALA A 80 -10.06 11.65 -2.82
CA ALA A 80 -10.92 10.56 -2.35
C ALA A 80 -11.99 11.03 -1.35
N GLU A 81 -11.99 12.30 -0.92
CA GLU A 81 -13.09 12.92 -0.16
C GLU A 81 -14.05 13.62 -1.13
N PRO A 82 -15.08 12.95 -1.69
CA PRO A 82 -16.12 13.64 -2.42
C PRO A 82 -16.96 14.49 -1.44
N GLU A 83 -17.24 15.72 -1.84
CA GLU A 83 -18.26 16.59 -1.26
C GLU A 83 -19.62 15.85 -1.22
N ASP A 84 -19.91 15.19 -0.09
CA ASP A 84 -21.24 14.69 0.24
C ASP A 84 -21.83 15.60 1.34
N ALA A 85 -22.08 16.86 0.98
CA ALA A 85 -22.83 17.83 1.78
C ALA A 85 -23.36 18.99 0.91
N GLY A 86 -24.47 18.74 0.20
CA GLY A 86 -25.12 19.77 -0.61
C GLY A 86 -26.43 19.32 -1.22
N SER A 87 -27.35 18.91 -0.35
CA SER A 87 -28.79 18.71 -0.60
C SER A 87 -29.49 19.91 -1.22
#